data_AF-A0A8J5CWD0-F1
#
_entry.id   AF-A0A8J5CWD0-F1
#
_cell.length_a   1.000
_cell.length_b   1.000
_cell.length_c   1.000
_cell.angle_alpha   90.00
_cell.angle_beta   90.00
_cell.angle_gamma   90.00
#
_symmetry.space_group_name_H-M   'P 1'
#
loop_
_entity.id
_entity.type
_entity.pdbx_description
1 polymer ?
#
loop_
_entity_poly.entity_id
_entity_poly.type
_entity_poly.pdbx_seq_one_letter_code
_entity_poly.pdbx_strand_id
1 'polypeptide(L)'
;MSIGVEVLYKAQVRPLMEYSLLAWSSCPPSYLATLDRVHRRAQRLVNDKRPHHAPDSFQPLQERRDVAGLCVMHKALNLHTPHLAAIKLPRPPPPLQSTRVAPHRHEQVTVPFSRTEHHLRSFLPRYGRLWNHLVHQTNLHHHASLQDLKRGVNSWLMA
;
A
#
# COMPACT_ATOMS: atom_id res chain seq x y z
N MET A 1 2.85 -9.19 31.37
CA MET A 1 3.37 -7.82 31.07
C MET A 1 3.69 -7.56 29.60
N SER A 2 3.86 -8.57 28.75
CA SER A 2 4.15 -8.41 27.31
C SER A 2 3.01 -7.82 26.49
N ILE A 3 1.77 -8.21 26.78
CA ILE A 3 0.54 -7.65 26.18
C ILE A 3 0.50 -6.12 26.37
N GLY A 4 0.92 -5.63 27.53
CA GLY A 4 0.93 -4.18 27.83
C GLY A 4 1.84 -3.37 26.90
N VAL A 5 3.02 -3.89 26.54
CA VAL A 5 3.96 -3.19 25.64
C VAL A 5 3.42 -3.17 24.21
N GLU A 6 2.86 -4.29 23.76
CA GLU A 6 2.25 -4.36 22.43
C GLU A 6 1.05 -3.41 22.32
N VAL A 7 0.16 -3.41 23.32
CA VAL A 7 -1.00 -2.52 23.38
C VAL A 7 -0.55 -1.06 23.40
N LEU A 8 0.44 -0.71 24.23
CA LEU A 8 0.98 0.64 24.31
C LEU A 8 1.57 1.09 22.96
N TYR A 9 2.34 0.23 22.31
CA TYR A 9 2.91 0.51 20.99
C TYR A 9 1.81 0.76 19.94
N LYS A 10 0.80 -0.13 19.88
CA LYS A 10 -0.33 0.00 18.96
C LYS A 10 -1.18 1.24 19.22
N ALA A 11 -1.33 1.64 20.48
CA ALA A 11 -2.18 2.76 20.88
C ALA A 11 -1.49 4.12 20.73
N GLN A 12 -0.20 4.24 21.09
CA GLN A 12 0.47 5.54 21.19
C GLN A 12 1.49 5.79 20.07
N VAL A 13 2.33 4.81 19.74
CA VAL A 13 3.44 5.01 18.80
C VAL A 13 3.00 4.77 17.37
N ARG A 14 2.22 3.72 17.13
CA ARG A 14 1.78 3.32 15.79
C ARG A 14 0.96 4.41 15.08
N PRO A 15 -0.01 5.10 15.70
CA PRO A 15 -0.75 6.17 15.02
C PRO A 15 0.15 7.32 14.57
N LEU A 16 1.16 7.68 15.36
CA LEU A 16 2.15 8.71 15.00
C LEU A 16 3.03 8.32 13.81
N MET A 17 3.17 7.03 13.55
CA MET A 17 3.85 6.46 12.37
C MET A 17 2.87 6.06 11.26
N GLU A 18 1.58 6.41 11.38
CA GLU A 18 0.54 6.09 10.39
C GLU A 18 -0.35 7.26 9.99
N TYR A 19 -0.27 8.41 10.67
CA TYR A 19 -1.17 9.53 10.37
C TYR A 19 -1.05 10.06 8.92
N SER A 20 0.15 9.95 8.31
CA SER A 20 0.42 10.44 6.96
C SER A 20 1.11 9.38 6.09
N LEU A 21 0.62 8.13 6.14
CA LEU A 21 1.12 7.00 5.36
C LEU A 21 1.38 7.34 3.88
N LEU A 22 0.44 8.07 3.26
CA LEU A 22 0.54 8.46 1.85
C LEU A 22 1.64 9.50 1.61
N ALA A 23 1.81 10.47 2.52
CA ALA A 23 2.87 11.46 2.40
C ALA A 23 4.25 10.80 2.57
N TRP A 24 4.39 9.92 3.58
CA TRP A 24 5.65 9.21 3.80
C TRP A 24 5.99 8.22 2.69
N SER A 25 5.00 7.70 1.95
CA SER A 25 5.26 6.85 0.80
C SER A 25 6.15 7.53 -0.26
N SER A 26 6.18 8.87 -0.29
CA SER A 26 7.03 9.64 -1.20
C SER A 26 8.42 9.93 -0.64
N CYS A 27 8.67 9.64 0.65
CA CYS A 27 9.94 9.92 1.28
C CYS A 27 11.07 9.00 0.77
N PRO A 28 12.32 9.46 0.80
CA PRO A 28 13.46 8.60 0.49
C PRO A 28 13.57 7.39 1.45
N PRO A 29 14.14 6.25 0.98
CA PRO A 29 14.31 5.06 1.80
C PRO A 29 15.06 5.29 3.12
N SER A 30 15.97 6.26 3.17
CA SER A 30 16.72 6.61 4.39
C SER A 30 15.82 7.13 5.52
N TYR A 31 14.81 7.93 5.17
CA TYR A 31 13.81 8.42 6.12
C TYR A 31 12.88 7.29 6.56
N LEU A 32 12.40 6.48 5.60
CA LEU A 32 11.55 5.33 5.90
C LEU A 32 12.25 4.32 6.82
N ALA A 33 13.53 4.05 6.58
CA ALA A 33 14.35 3.17 7.41
C ALA A 33 14.43 3.66 8.87
N THR A 34 14.28 4.96 9.12
CA THR A 34 14.22 5.52 10.48
C THR A 34 12.93 5.13 11.19
N LEU A 35 11.79 5.19 10.51
CA LEU A 35 10.51 4.70 11.03
C LEU A 35 10.56 3.18 11.26
N ASP A 36 11.16 2.44 10.33
CA ASP A 36 11.28 0.98 10.43
C ASP A 36 12.23 0.57 11.57
N ARG A 37 13.20 1.40 11.95
CA ARG A 37 14.03 1.18 13.16
C ARG A 37 13.19 1.26 14.44
N VAL A 38 12.29 2.24 14.54
CA VAL A 38 11.37 2.38 15.68
C VAL A 38 10.44 1.17 15.75
N HIS A 39 9.84 0.80 14.62
CA HIS A 39 8.97 -0.38 14.51
C HIS A 39 9.70 -1.67 14.93
N ARG A 40 10.89 -1.93 14.39
CA ARG A 40 11.72 -3.11 14.76
C ARG A 40 12.15 -3.09 16.22
N ARG A 41 12.40 -1.92 16.81
CA ARG A 41 12.69 -1.81 18.24
C ARG A 41 11.50 -2.21 19.08
N ALA A 42 10.30 -1.73 18.74
CA ALA A 42 9.07 -2.12 19.44
C ALA A 42 8.82 -3.64 19.33
N GLN A 43 9.00 -4.21 18.14
CA GLN A 43 8.85 -5.65 17.92
C GLN A 43 9.83 -6.47 18.77
N ARG A 44 11.11 -6.06 18.84
CA ARG A 44 12.10 -6.69 19.72
C ARG A 44 11.69 -6.64 21.18
N LEU A 45 11.28 -5.47 21.69
CA LEU A 45 10.84 -5.33 23.09
C LEU A 45 9.63 -6.20 23.44
N VAL A 46 8.77 -6.47 22.47
CA VAL A 46 7.62 -7.37 22.65
C VAL A 46 8.05 -8.83 22.65
N ASN A 47 8.93 -9.21 21.72
CA ASN A 47 9.47 -10.57 21.61
C ASN A 47 10.36 -10.95 22.80
N ASP A 48 11.21 -10.04 23.28
CA ASP A 48 12.06 -10.24 24.47
C ASP A 48 11.21 -10.54 25.73
N LYS A 49 9.98 -10.00 25.78
CA LYS A 49 9.03 -10.24 26.88
C LYS A 49 8.14 -11.46 26.65
N ARG A 50 8.27 -12.17 25.52
CA ARG A 50 7.57 -13.43 25.17
C ARG A 50 8.52 -14.44 24.52
N PRO A 51 9.58 -14.89 25.21
CA PRO A 51 10.58 -15.79 24.62
C PRO A 51 10.01 -17.19 24.27
N HIS A 52 8.92 -17.61 24.92
CA HIS A 52 8.29 -18.93 24.70
C HIS A 52 7.13 -18.92 23.71
N HIS A 53 6.80 -17.76 23.13
CA HIS A 53 5.74 -17.65 22.15
C HIS A 53 6.34 -17.49 20.75
N ALA A 54 5.62 -17.91 19.71
CA ALA A 54 6.00 -17.57 18.35
C ALA A 54 6.20 -16.04 18.26
N PRO A 55 7.28 -15.55 17.63
CA PRO A 55 7.58 -14.14 17.57
C PRO A 55 6.39 -13.42 16.95
N ASP A 56 5.89 -12.37 17.63
CA ASP A 56 4.85 -11.55 17.03
C ASP A 56 5.45 -10.85 15.82
N SER A 57 4.95 -11.19 14.63
CA SER A 57 5.23 -10.44 13.42
C SER A 57 4.28 -9.26 13.38
N PHE A 58 4.78 -8.11 13.83
CA PHE A 58 4.09 -6.87 13.48
C PHE A 58 4.12 -6.72 11.96
N GLN A 59 2.96 -6.42 11.38
CA GLN A 59 2.86 -6.11 9.96
C GLN A 59 3.82 -4.94 9.62
N PRO A 60 4.75 -5.12 8.66
CA PRO A 60 5.61 -4.06 8.17
C PRO A 60 4.87 -2.76 7.85
N LEU A 61 5.49 -1.64 8.22
CA LEU A 61 4.91 -0.32 7.94
C LEU A 61 4.75 -0.08 6.44
N GLN A 62 5.64 -0.64 5.63
CA GLN A 62 5.62 -0.52 4.18
C GLN A 62 4.35 -1.11 3.57
N GLU A 63 3.99 -2.33 3.93
CA GLU A 63 2.76 -2.98 3.46
C GLU A 63 1.52 -2.19 3.86
N ARG A 64 1.51 -1.62 5.06
CA ARG A 64 0.40 -0.78 5.53
C ARG A 64 0.25 0.48 4.69
N ARG A 65 1.36 1.11 4.29
CA ARG A 65 1.37 2.23 3.32
C ARG A 65 0.85 1.79 1.96
N ASP A 66 1.21 0.59 1.53
CA ASP A 66 0.84 0.05 0.22
C ASP A 66 -0.66 -0.28 0.14
N VAL A 67 -1.21 -0.92 1.18
CA VAL A 67 -2.66 -1.14 1.34
C VAL A 67 -3.41 0.19 1.35
N ALA A 68 -2.93 1.18 2.11
CA ALA A 68 -3.57 2.48 2.18
C ALA A 68 -3.60 3.18 0.81
N GLY A 69 -2.49 3.17 0.08
CA GLY A 69 -2.42 3.77 -1.26
C GLY A 69 -3.29 3.05 -2.28
N LEU A 70 -3.32 1.72 -2.29
CA LEU A 70 -4.19 0.93 -3.16
C LEU A 70 -5.68 1.16 -2.85
N CYS A 71 -6.05 1.29 -1.59
CA CYS A 71 -7.40 1.68 -1.19
C CYS A 71 -7.79 3.06 -1.74
N VAL A 72 -6.88 4.03 -1.73
CA VAL A 72 -7.14 5.37 -2.31
C VAL A 72 -7.25 5.29 -3.83
N MET A 73 -6.40 4.51 -4.50
CA MET A 73 -6.49 4.26 -5.94
C MET A 73 -7.85 3.64 -6.31
N HIS A 74 -8.31 2.63 -5.58
CA HIS A 74 -9.62 2.02 -5.81
C HIS A 74 -10.76 3.02 -5.62
N LYS A 75 -10.71 3.86 -4.57
CA LYS A 75 -11.71 4.92 -4.36
C LYS A 75 -11.74 5.92 -5.53
N ALA A 76 -10.58 6.32 -6.04
CA ALA A 76 -10.46 7.26 -7.15
C ALA A 76 -10.94 6.66 -8.48
N LEU A 77 -10.56 5.40 -8.76
CA LEU A 77 -10.79 4.75 -10.04
C LEU A 77 -12.18 4.10 -10.15
N ASN A 78 -12.65 3.44 -9.10
CA ASN A 78 -13.84 2.57 -9.14
C ASN A 78 -15.03 3.17 -8.40
N LEU A 79 -14.80 3.83 -7.26
CA LEU A 79 -15.88 4.44 -6.47
C LEU A 79 -16.16 5.90 -6.83
N HIS A 80 -15.44 6.44 -7.84
CA HIS A 80 -15.62 7.79 -8.38
C HIS A 80 -15.77 8.88 -7.31
N THR A 81 -14.95 8.79 -6.26
CA THR A 81 -15.02 9.72 -5.14
C THR A 81 -14.65 11.14 -5.60
N PRO A 82 -15.53 12.16 -5.42
CA PRO A 82 -15.39 13.46 -6.09
C PRO A 82 -14.13 14.21 -5.64
N HIS A 83 -13.79 14.18 -4.36
CA HIS A 83 -12.59 14.85 -3.83
C HIS A 83 -11.28 14.14 -4.25
N LEU A 84 -11.34 12.95 -4.83
CA LEU A 84 -10.20 12.22 -5.39
C LEU A 84 -10.12 12.31 -6.91
N ALA A 85 -10.98 13.12 -7.55
CA ALA A 85 -10.98 13.26 -9.01
C ALA A 85 -9.62 13.71 -9.56
N ALA A 86 -8.91 14.59 -8.84
CA ALA A 86 -7.60 15.11 -9.25
C ALA A 86 -6.49 14.04 -9.31
N ILE A 87 -6.64 12.92 -8.59
CA ILE A 87 -5.66 11.83 -8.57
C ILE A 87 -6.07 10.64 -9.44
N LYS A 88 -7.20 10.75 -10.17
CA LYS A 88 -7.69 9.70 -11.04
C LYS A 88 -6.79 9.59 -12.28
N LEU A 89 -6.07 8.47 -12.40
CA LEU A 89 -5.25 8.20 -13.58
C LEU A 89 -6.13 7.74 -14.77
N PRO A 90 -5.80 8.17 -16.00
CA PRO A 90 -6.53 7.76 -17.18
C PRO A 90 -6.23 6.29 -17.52
N ARG A 91 -7.25 5.57 -17.99
CA ARG A 91 -7.08 4.22 -18.53
C ARG A 91 -6.53 4.27 -19.96
N PRO A 92 -5.66 3.34 -20.36
CA PRO A 92 -5.17 3.26 -21.73
C PRO A 92 -6.34 3.11 -22.71
N PRO A 93 -6.26 3.69 -23.92
CA PRO A 93 -7.23 3.44 -24.96
C PRO A 93 -7.25 1.93 -25.31
N PRO A 94 -8.40 1.40 -25.75
CA PRO A 94 -8.50 0.02 -26.19
C PRO A 94 -7.50 -0.24 -27.33
N PRO A 95 -6.84 -1.42 -27.36
CA PRO A 95 -5.91 -1.72 -28.43
C PRO A 95 -6.68 -1.87 -29.75
N LEU A 96 -6.13 -1.31 -30.83
CA LEU A 96 -6.68 -1.42 -32.18
C LEU A 96 -6.65 -2.86 -32.73
N GLN A 97 -5.83 -3.73 -32.13
CA GLN A 97 -5.67 -5.13 -32.51
C GLN A 97 -5.69 -6.02 -31.28
N SER A 98 -6.46 -7.12 -31.35
CA SER A 98 -6.57 -8.10 -30.26
C SER A 98 -5.29 -8.92 -30.16
N THR A 99 -4.41 -8.55 -29.23
CA THR A 99 -3.22 -9.33 -28.88
C THR A 99 -3.50 -10.25 -27.69
N ARG A 100 -2.87 -11.44 -27.62
CA ARG A 100 -3.04 -12.43 -26.53
C ARG A 100 -2.80 -11.88 -25.10
N VAL A 101 -2.20 -10.70 -24.96
CA VAL A 101 -1.92 -9.99 -23.68
C VAL A 101 -3.05 -9.02 -23.29
N ALA A 102 -4.17 -9.00 -24.03
CA ALA A 102 -5.23 -7.99 -23.90
C ALA A 102 -6.15 -8.04 -22.66
N PRO A 103 -6.39 -9.14 -21.92
CA PRO A 103 -7.57 -9.19 -21.04
C PRO A 103 -7.52 -8.16 -19.90
N HIS A 104 -6.32 -7.80 -19.41
CA HIS A 104 -6.17 -6.87 -18.29
C HIS A 104 -5.74 -5.45 -18.69
N ARG A 105 -5.49 -5.20 -19.99
CA ARG A 105 -4.92 -3.90 -20.43
C ARG A 105 -5.89 -2.74 -20.24
N HIS A 106 -7.19 -3.00 -20.29
CA HIS A 106 -8.24 -1.99 -20.09
C HIS A 106 -8.48 -1.63 -18.62
N GLU A 107 -7.97 -2.45 -17.70
CA GLU A 107 -8.12 -2.28 -16.25
C GLU A 107 -6.89 -1.61 -15.61
N GLN A 108 -5.79 -1.58 -16.37
CA GLN A 108 -4.59 -0.84 -16.02
C GLN A 108 -4.80 0.67 -16.14
N VAL A 109 -3.95 1.41 -15.44
CA VAL A 109 -3.87 2.87 -15.51
C VAL A 109 -2.61 3.30 -16.24
N THR A 110 -2.70 4.43 -16.94
CA THR A 110 -1.55 5.08 -17.56
C THR A 110 -0.75 5.77 -16.46
N VAL A 111 0.45 5.24 -16.19
CA VAL A 111 1.34 5.78 -15.17
C VAL A 111 2.10 6.98 -15.76
N PRO A 112 2.16 8.13 -15.07
CA PRO A 112 2.98 9.25 -15.50
C PRO A 112 4.46 8.86 -15.59
N PHE A 113 5.08 9.15 -16.73
CA PHE A 113 6.52 8.95 -16.91
C PHE A 113 7.30 10.08 -16.24
N SER A 114 8.41 9.74 -15.60
CA SER A 114 9.37 10.74 -15.12
C SER A 114 10.78 10.17 -15.07
N ARG A 115 11.75 11.06 -15.23
CA ARG A 115 13.19 10.75 -15.16
C ARG A 115 13.75 10.87 -13.75
N THR A 116 13.02 11.46 -12.81
CA THR A 116 13.51 11.70 -11.45
C THR A 116 12.92 10.69 -10.47
N GLU A 117 13.80 10.07 -9.69
CA GLU A 117 13.43 9.19 -8.57
C GLU A 117 12.44 9.84 -7.60
N HIS A 118 12.63 11.14 -7.33
CA HIS A 118 11.74 11.90 -6.46
C HIS A 118 10.29 11.90 -6.96
N HIS A 119 10.07 12.20 -8.25
CA HIS A 119 8.73 12.19 -8.82
C HIS A 119 8.19 10.76 -8.94
N LEU A 120 9.04 9.80 -9.30
CA LEU A 120 8.67 8.39 -9.41
C LEU A 120 8.19 7.79 -8.08
N ARG A 121 8.60 8.35 -6.93
CA ARG A 121 8.13 8.00 -5.59
C ARG A 121 6.86 8.73 -5.16
N SER A 122 6.47 9.78 -5.87
CA SER A 122 5.21 10.48 -5.60
C SER A 122 4.01 9.55 -5.76
N PHE A 123 2.88 9.94 -5.18
CA PHE A 123 1.69 9.09 -5.08
C PHE A 123 1.29 8.47 -6.44
N LEU A 124 1.14 9.27 -7.49
CA LEU A 124 0.61 8.79 -8.78
C LEU A 124 1.53 7.76 -9.47
N PRO A 125 2.83 8.02 -9.69
CA PRO A 125 3.67 7.06 -10.39
C PRO A 125 3.96 5.81 -9.56
N ARG A 126 4.02 5.93 -8.24
CA ARG A 126 4.24 4.80 -7.33
C ARG A 126 3.01 3.89 -7.29
N TYR A 127 1.86 4.43 -6.90
CA TYR A 127 0.65 3.64 -6.72
C TYR A 127 -0.03 3.27 -8.03
N GLY A 128 0.19 4.02 -9.11
CA GLY A 128 -0.21 3.60 -10.46
C GLY A 128 0.53 2.34 -10.91
N ARG A 129 1.85 2.24 -10.67
CA ARG A 129 2.62 1.02 -10.94
C ARG A 129 2.16 -0.15 -10.08
N LEU A 130 1.98 0.10 -8.78
CA LEU A 130 1.51 -0.93 -7.85
C LEU A 130 0.11 -1.42 -8.21
N TRP A 131 -0.78 -0.52 -8.63
CA TRP A 131 -2.11 -0.86 -9.13
C TRP A 131 -2.05 -1.76 -10.36
N ASN A 132 -1.23 -1.40 -11.36
CA ASN A 132 -1.06 -2.23 -12.55
C ASN A 132 -0.51 -3.62 -12.22
N HIS A 133 0.38 -3.71 -11.23
CA HIS A 133 0.88 -4.99 -10.74
C HIS A 133 -0.23 -5.82 -10.08
N LEU A 134 -1.05 -5.21 -9.22
CA LEU A 134 -2.21 -5.84 -8.61
C LEU A 134 -3.21 -6.38 -9.65
N VAL A 135 -3.56 -5.57 -10.65
CA VAL A 135 -4.48 -5.92 -11.74
C VAL A 135 -3.92 -7.06 -12.60
N HIS A 136 -2.61 -7.09 -12.82
CA HIS A 136 -1.97 -8.15 -13.60
C HIS A 136 -1.97 -9.49 -12.86
N GLN A 137 -1.81 -9.48 -11.54
CA GLN A 137 -1.68 -10.70 -10.74
C GLN A 137 -3.01 -11.19 -10.17
N THR A 138 -4.00 -10.31 -10.02
CA THR A 138 -5.23 -10.60 -9.31
C THR A 138 -6.43 -9.89 -9.95
N ASN A 139 -7.63 -10.42 -9.70
CA ASN A 139 -8.89 -9.77 -10.08
C ASN A 139 -9.45 -8.86 -8.96
N LEU A 140 -8.62 -8.49 -7.98
CA LEU A 140 -9.05 -7.81 -6.75
C LEU A 140 -9.64 -6.40 -6.99
N HIS A 141 -9.29 -5.76 -8.11
CA HIS A 141 -9.84 -4.46 -8.50
C HIS A 141 -11.33 -4.51 -8.82
N HIS A 142 -11.91 -5.68 -9.12
CA HIS A 142 -13.34 -5.81 -9.41
C HIS A 142 -14.24 -5.73 -8.18
N HIS A 143 -13.68 -5.84 -6.97
CA HIS A 143 -14.48 -5.82 -5.75
C HIS A 143 -15.17 -4.47 -5.58
N ALA A 144 -16.50 -4.49 -5.38
CA ALA A 144 -17.30 -3.30 -5.11
C ALA A 144 -17.04 -2.73 -3.70
N SER A 145 -16.69 -3.59 -2.74
CA SER A 145 -16.43 -3.21 -1.36
C SER A 145 -14.94 -2.91 -1.12
N LEU A 146 -14.68 -1.76 -0.50
CA LEU A 146 -13.33 -1.39 -0.07
C LEU A 146 -12.77 -2.36 0.98
N GLN A 147 -13.62 -2.96 1.82
CA GLN A 147 -13.16 -3.89 2.86
C GLN A 147 -12.65 -5.20 2.25
N ASP A 148 -13.31 -5.68 1.20
CA ASP A 148 -12.90 -6.89 0.50
C ASP A 148 -11.59 -6.67 -0.25
N LEU A 149 -11.47 -5.53 -0.93
CA LEU A 149 -10.20 -5.10 -1.51
C LEU A 149 -9.10 -5.05 -0.45
N LYS A 150 -9.35 -4.38 0.69
CA LYS A 150 -8.36 -4.24 1.77
C LYS A 150 -7.91 -5.62 2.27
N ARG A 151 -8.82 -6.56 2.48
CA ARG A 151 -8.49 -7.93 2.91
C ARG A 151 -7.67 -8.66 1.84
N GLY A 152 -8.12 -8.63 0.59
CA GLY A 152 -7.43 -9.28 -0.53
C GLY A 152 -6.03 -8.73 -0.76
N VAL A 153 -5.86 -7.40 -0.74
CA VAL A 153 -4.56 -6.74 -0.88
C VAL A 153 -3.63 -7.09 0.28
N ASN A 154 -4.13 -7.16 1.52
CA ASN A 154 -3.31 -7.61 2.65
C ASN A 154 -2.81 -9.04 2.42
N SER A 155 -3.68 -9.97 2.03
CA SER A 155 -3.27 -11.34 1.75
C SER A 155 -2.29 -11.43 0.59
N TRP A 156 -2.50 -10.65 -0.47
CA TRP A 156 -1.61 -10.60 -1.64
C TRP A 156 -0.22 -10.04 -1.32
N LEU A 157 -0.12 -9.03 -0.45
CA LEU A 157 1.18 -8.49 -0.02
C LEU A 157 1.94 -9.43 0.94
N MET A 158 1.26 -10.38 1.59
CA MET A 158 1.90 -11.39 2.43
C MET A 158 2.31 -12.66 1.66
N ALA A 159 1.81 -12.85 0.43
CA ALA A 159 2.00 -14.05 -0.39
C ALA A 159 3.31 -14.00 -1.17
#